data_AF-A0A4Y9SSS0-F1
#
_entry.id   AF-A0A4Y9SSS0-F1
#
_cell.length_a   1.000
_cell.length_b   1.000
_cell.length_c   1.000
_cell.angle_alpha   90.00
_cell.angle_beta   90.00
_cell.angle_gamma   90.00
#
_symmetry.space_group_name_H-M   'P 1'
#
loop_
_entity.id
_entity.type
_entity.pdbx_description
1 polymer ?
#
loop_
_entity_poly.entity_id
_entity_poly.type
_entity_poly.pdbx_seq_one_letter_code
_entity_poly.pdbx_strand_id
1 'polypeptide(L)'
;MQIDRVPPLVQSVVQVRNWVVEHVPCTDSMLGYDLFLKLGNDLASGHDLPFDTLAGGLPYPPDQVLAHVRRMAEADLVELDDSTAVRPTGRFVALLDQYGREFESRFIVRQNLRSEQLLVAASDPELAAFAQSLYDRVYDMGWLYLHNFGAVCFLMASLVARLAEAHGHTARVASCYVEITRDKLRYLLGGQGLASPGQIDGHAACIIDEAVIVDFGLGNVRRGYRRDFHWGVVCDYRREEHVLGGLAVPGGERVMWKDDWQSPHSEAELARYAPHLPGLLDQYLARFG
;
A
#
# COMPACT_ATOMS: atom_id res chain seq x y z
N MET A 1 -15.54 -28.78 13.02
CA MET A 1 -15.79 -27.76 11.99
C MET A 1 -15.27 -28.33 10.67
N GLN A 2 -16.17 -28.77 9.78
CA GLN A 2 -15.80 -29.34 8.49
C GLN A 2 -15.53 -28.17 7.54
N ILE A 3 -14.39 -28.16 6.87
CA ILE A 3 -14.09 -27.15 5.84
C ILE A 3 -14.76 -27.64 4.56
N ASP A 4 -15.98 -27.15 4.29
CA ASP A 4 -16.77 -27.56 3.12
C ASP A 4 -16.20 -27.04 1.78
N ARG A 5 -15.23 -26.10 1.83
CA ARG A 5 -14.54 -25.60 0.66
C ARG A 5 -13.15 -25.07 1.02
N VAL A 6 -12.12 -25.50 0.30
CA VAL A 6 -10.76 -24.95 0.44
C VAL A 6 -10.81 -23.43 0.16
N PRO A 7 -10.26 -22.57 1.05
CA PRO A 7 -10.26 -21.13 0.83
C PRO A 7 -9.59 -20.76 -0.50
N PRO A 8 -10.11 -19.76 -1.26
CA PRO A 8 -9.51 -19.31 -2.52
C PRO A 8 -8.03 -18.93 -2.40
N LEU A 9 -7.63 -18.41 -1.23
CA LEU A 9 -6.22 -18.09 -0.94
C LEU A 9 -5.34 -19.35 -0.98
N VAL A 10 -5.76 -20.43 -0.32
CA VAL A 10 -5.03 -21.70 -0.29
C VAL A 10 -4.97 -22.31 -1.70
N GLN A 11 -6.05 -22.22 -2.46
CA GLN A 11 -6.05 -22.65 -3.87
C GLN A 11 -5.05 -21.84 -4.71
N SER A 12 -4.98 -20.52 -4.51
CA SER A 12 -4.06 -19.63 -5.23
C SER A 12 -2.59 -19.94 -4.90
N VAL A 13 -2.28 -20.20 -3.62
CA VAL A 13 -0.92 -20.62 -3.20
C VAL A 13 -0.52 -21.94 -3.85
N VAL A 14 -1.43 -22.93 -3.86
CA VAL A 14 -1.16 -24.22 -4.50
C VAL A 14 -0.95 -24.07 -6.01
N GLN A 15 -1.74 -23.24 -6.67
CA GLN A 15 -1.60 -23.00 -8.12
C GLN A 15 -0.26 -22.35 -8.46
N VAL A 16 0.17 -21.33 -7.71
CA VAL A 16 1.50 -20.71 -7.91
C VAL A 16 2.62 -21.72 -7.69
N ARG A 17 2.54 -22.53 -6.62
CA ARG A 17 3.51 -23.59 -6.37
C ARG A 17 3.55 -24.59 -7.53
N ASN A 18 2.38 -25.06 -7.98
CA ASN A 18 2.30 -26.03 -9.06
C ASN A 18 2.87 -25.46 -10.36
N TRP A 19 2.62 -24.19 -10.65
CA TRP A 19 3.21 -23.53 -11.80
C TRP A 19 4.75 -23.61 -11.77
N VAL A 20 5.38 -23.32 -10.62
CA VAL A 20 6.85 -23.42 -10.48
C VAL A 20 7.32 -24.84 -10.78
N VAL A 21 6.70 -25.84 -10.15
CA VAL A 21 7.05 -27.27 -10.34
C VAL A 21 6.89 -27.72 -11.79
N GLU A 22 5.86 -27.22 -12.48
CA GLU A 22 5.56 -27.59 -13.87
C GLU A 22 6.46 -26.90 -14.91
N HIS A 23 6.92 -25.68 -14.63
CA HIS A 23 7.58 -24.83 -15.64
C HIS A 23 9.07 -24.57 -15.37
N VAL A 24 9.53 -24.71 -14.12
CA VAL A 24 10.91 -24.44 -13.74
C VAL A 24 11.67 -25.76 -13.56
N PRO A 25 12.72 -26.03 -14.36
CA PRO A 25 13.54 -27.22 -14.19
C PRO A 25 14.12 -27.34 -12.78
N CYS A 26 14.32 -28.57 -12.32
CA CYS A 26 14.95 -28.88 -11.02
C CYS A 26 14.17 -28.42 -9.79
N THR A 27 12.89 -28.04 -9.92
CA THR A 27 12.01 -27.64 -8.80
C THR A 27 11.02 -28.73 -8.39
N ASP A 28 11.26 -29.97 -8.82
CA ASP A 28 10.46 -31.16 -8.50
C ASP A 28 10.53 -31.58 -7.01
N SER A 29 11.45 -30.97 -6.25
CA SER A 29 11.59 -31.13 -4.80
C SER A 29 11.39 -29.81 -4.05
N MET A 30 11.05 -29.89 -2.75
CA MET A 30 10.97 -28.71 -1.89
C MET A 30 12.28 -27.91 -1.87
N LEU A 31 13.42 -28.59 -1.85
CA LEU A 31 14.73 -27.93 -1.94
C LEU A 31 14.87 -27.13 -3.25
N GLY A 32 14.51 -27.72 -4.39
CA GLY A 32 14.59 -27.04 -5.68
C GLY A 32 13.67 -25.83 -5.76
N TYR A 33 12.44 -25.96 -5.25
CA TYR A 33 11.50 -24.85 -5.13
C TYR A 33 12.03 -23.72 -4.24
N ASP A 34 12.48 -24.03 -3.02
CA ASP A 34 13.02 -23.06 -2.07
C ASP A 34 14.28 -22.37 -2.63
N LEU A 35 15.14 -23.14 -3.32
CA LEU A 35 16.34 -22.64 -3.97
C LEU A 35 16.01 -21.66 -5.10
N PHE A 36 15.01 -21.96 -5.95
CA PHE A 36 14.53 -21.05 -6.99
C PHE A 36 14.05 -19.72 -6.40
N LEU A 37 13.25 -19.76 -5.34
CA LEU A 37 12.77 -18.56 -4.66
C LEU A 37 13.89 -17.77 -3.98
N LYS A 38 14.81 -18.47 -3.30
CA LYS A 38 15.95 -17.83 -2.62
C LYS A 38 16.87 -17.12 -3.61
N LEU A 39 17.21 -17.78 -4.72
CA LEU A 39 17.93 -17.15 -5.82
C LEU A 39 17.15 -15.94 -6.33
N GLY A 40 15.86 -16.07 -6.64
CA GLY A 40 15.05 -14.94 -7.13
C GLY A 40 15.05 -13.72 -6.20
N ASN A 41 14.93 -13.95 -4.88
CA ASN A 41 14.99 -12.90 -3.87
C ASN A 41 16.37 -12.23 -3.79
N ASP A 42 17.43 -13.01 -3.73
CA ASP A 42 18.77 -12.49 -3.49
C ASP A 42 19.35 -11.80 -4.74
N LEU A 43 18.96 -12.28 -5.93
CA LEU A 43 19.40 -11.75 -7.22
C LEU A 43 18.81 -10.39 -7.59
N ALA A 44 17.72 -9.97 -6.93
CA ALA A 44 17.23 -8.59 -7.04
C ALA A 44 18.30 -7.55 -6.66
N SER A 45 19.33 -7.98 -5.92
CA SER A 45 20.46 -7.14 -5.51
C SER A 45 21.52 -6.93 -6.59
N GLY A 46 21.45 -7.60 -7.74
CA GLY A 46 22.35 -7.38 -8.89
C GLY A 46 23.81 -7.82 -8.71
N HIS A 47 24.13 -8.60 -7.67
CA HIS A 47 25.48 -9.05 -7.35
C HIS A 47 25.60 -10.57 -7.43
N ASP A 48 26.83 -11.03 -7.69
CA ASP A 48 27.22 -12.43 -7.52
C ASP A 48 26.89 -12.90 -6.12
N LEU A 49 26.25 -14.07 -6.00
CA LEU A 49 25.90 -14.62 -4.71
C LEU A 49 26.94 -15.68 -4.31
N PRO A 50 27.75 -15.47 -3.26
CA PRO A 50 28.62 -16.50 -2.75
C PRO A 50 27.81 -17.73 -2.32
N PHE A 51 28.27 -18.92 -2.70
CA PHE A 51 27.58 -20.17 -2.36
C PHE A 51 27.29 -20.31 -0.85
N ASP A 52 28.23 -19.92 0.01
CA ASP A 52 28.06 -20.01 1.46
C ASP A 52 26.90 -19.13 1.96
N THR A 53 26.69 -17.96 1.34
CA THR A 53 25.55 -17.08 1.64
C THR A 53 24.23 -17.71 1.19
N LEU A 54 24.22 -18.31 0.00
CA LEU A 54 23.06 -19.02 -0.53
C LEU A 54 22.66 -20.21 0.34
N ALA A 55 23.63 -21.08 0.66
CA ALA A 55 23.41 -22.28 1.46
C ALA A 55 23.03 -21.96 2.90
N GLY A 56 23.66 -20.95 3.52
CA GLY A 56 23.34 -20.52 4.88
C GLY A 56 21.93 -19.94 5.05
N GLY A 57 21.31 -19.48 3.96
CA GLY A 57 19.93 -18.98 3.95
C GLY A 57 18.85 -20.06 3.79
N LEU A 58 19.24 -21.33 3.68
CA LEU A 58 18.33 -22.45 3.42
C LEU A 58 18.38 -23.48 4.56
N PRO A 59 17.26 -24.15 4.89
CA PRO A 59 17.21 -25.15 5.95
C PRO A 59 17.73 -26.54 5.49
N TYR A 60 18.69 -26.57 4.56
CA TYR A 60 19.19 -27.79 3.93
C TYR A 60 20.72 -27.91 4.08
N PRO A 61 21.26 -29.14 4.12
CA PRO A 61 22.71 -29.36 4.15
C PRO A 61 23.41 -28.73 2.93
N PRO A 62 24.56 -28.03 3.11
CA PRO A 62 25.25 -27.36 2.00
C PRO A 62 25.61 -28.28 0.83
N ASP A 63 25.99 -29.53 1.08
CA ASP A 63 26.28 -30.51 0.03
C ASP A 63 25.05 -30.81 -0.85
N GLN A 64 23.85 -30.86 -0.26
CA GLN A 64 22.60 -31.03 -1.00
C GLN A 64 22.24 -29.78 -1.80
N VAL A 65 22.44 -28.59 -1.21
CA VAL A 65 22.23 -27.32 -1.92
C VAL A 65 23.17 -27.24 -3.12
N LEU A 66 24.46 -27.55 -2.94
CA LEU A 66 25.44 -27.54 -4.04
C LEU A 66 25.09 -28.53 -5.15
N ALA A 67 24.63 -29.73 -4.80
CA ALA A 67 24.18 -30.72 -5.78
C ALA A 67 23.01 -30.18 -6.62
N HIS A 68 22.05 -29.50 -6.01
CA HIS A 68 20.93 -28.88 -6.73
C HIS A 68 21.34 -27.65 -7.53
N VAL A 69 22.25 -26.82 -7.03
CA VAL A 69 22.81 -25.69 -7.80
C VAL A 69 23.51 -26.21 -9.06
N ARG A 70 24.26 -27.31 -8.97
CA ARG A 70 24.86 -27.97 -10.15
C ARG A 70 23.81 -28.47 -11.13
N ARG A 71 22.71 -29.08 -10.66
CA ARG A 71 21.57 -29.46 -11.52
C ARG A 71 20.94 -28.25 -12.22
N MET A 72 20.78 -27.14 -11.50
CA MET A 72 20.28 -25.88 -12.06
C MET A 72 21.26 -25.29 -13.08
N ALA A 73 22.58 -25.45 -12.88
CA ALA A 73 23.59 -25.05 -13.86
C ALA A 73 23.53 -25.91 -15.13
N GLU A 74 23.41 -27.23 -14.99
CA GLU A 74 23.19 -28.15 -16.11
C GLU A 74 21.91 -27.82 -16.90
N ALA A 75 20.88 -27.28 -16.22
CA ALA A 75 19.63 -26.84 -16.82
C ALA A 75 19.67 -25.40 -17.38
N ASP A 76 20.84 -24.75 -17.43
CA ASP A 76 21.02 -23.37 -17.89
C ASP A 76 20.18 -22.35 -17.09
N LEU A 77 20.05 -22.57 -15.78
CA LEU A 77 19.38 -21.61 -14.88
C LEU A 77 20.39 -20.74 -14.12
N VAL A 78 21.56 -21.29 -13.81
CA VAL A 78 22.62 -20.55 -13.11
C VAL A 78 23.99 -20.86 -13.71
N GLU A 79 24.92 -19.94 -13.56
CA GLU A 79 26.34 -20.14 -13.82
C GLU A 79 27.06 -20.31 -12.47
N LEU A 80 28.00 -21.24 -12.44
CA LEU A 80 28.91 -21.45 -11.32
C LEU A 80 30.30 -20.99 -11.76
N ASP A 81 30.84 -19.99 -11.08
CA ASP A 81 32.24 -19.59 -11.26
C ASP A 81 33.17 -20.48 -10.41
N ASP A 82 34.46 -20.54 -10.77
CA ASP A 82 35.52 -21.24 -10.04
C ASP A 82 35.67 -20.71 -8.60
N SER A 83 35.17 -19.49 -8.35
CA SER A 83 35.08 -18.83 -7.05
C SER A 83 33.87 -19.25 -6.19
N THR A 84 33.09 -20.25 -6.64
CA THR A 84 31.81 -20.70 -6.06
C THR A 84 30.71 -19.63 -6.00
N ALA A 85 30.87 -18.54 -6.74
CA ALA A 85 29.79 -17.60 -6.97
C ALA A 85 28.70 -18.23 -7.87
N VAL A 86 27.44 -17.98 -7.51
CA VAL A 86 26.26 -18.38 -8.28
C VAL A 86 25.70 -17.13 -8.98
N ARG A 87 25.56 -17.20 -10.30
CA ARG A 87 24.97 -16.14 -11.13
C ARG A 87 23.73 -16.66 -11.87
N PRO A 88 22.67 -15.86 -12.07
CA PRO A 88 21.54 -16.29 -12.86
C PRO A 88 21.83 -16.17 -14.35
N THR A 89 21.33 -17.11 -15.13
CA THR A 89 21.30 -16.96 -16.59
C THR A 89 20.13 -16.08 -17.01
N GLY A 90 20.14 -15.62 -18.27
CA GLY A 90 18.99 -14.94 -18.86
C GLY A 90 17.72 -15.79 -18.85
N ARG A 91 17.87 -17.13 -18.93
CA ARG A 91 16.75 -18.07 -18.85
C ARG A 91 16.11 -18.07 -17.46
N PHE A 92 16.92 -18.04 -16.39
CA PHE A 92 16.38 -17.93 -15.02
C PHE A 92 15.63 -16.62 -14.82
N VAL A 93 16.18 -15.50 -15.28
CA VAL A 93 15.51 -14.19 -15.19
C VAL A 93 14.17 -14.21 -15.92
N ALA A 94 14.12 -14.80 -17.12
CA ALA A 94 12.87 -14.94 -17.87
C ALA A 94 11.83 -15.82 -17.16
N LEU A 95 12.24 -16.91 -16.50
CA LEU A 95 11.35 -17.75 -15.69
C LEU A 95 10.87 -17.04 -14.43
N LEU A 96 11.73 -16.24 -13.78
CA LEU A 96 11.37 -15.43 -12.62
C LEU A 96 10.34 -14.35 -12.99
N ASP A 97 10.50 -13.71 -14.15
CA ASP A 97 9.54 -12.75 -14.69
C ASP A 97 8.18 -13.39 -15.04
N GLN A 98 8.19 -14.61 -15.61
CA GLN A 98 6.97 -15.39 -15.81
C GLN A 98 6.29 -15.79 -14.49
N TYR A 99 7.09 -16.22 -13.50
CA TYR A 99 6.62 -16.52 -12.15
C TYR A 99 5.98 -15.28 -11.50
N GLY A 100 6.60 -14.10 -11.65
CA GLY A 100 6.07 -12.83 -11.17
C GLY A 100 4.68 -12.53 -11.73
N ARG A 101 4.50 -12.65 -13.05
CA ARG A 101 3.17 -12.48 -13.69
C ARG A 101 2.13 -13.49 -13.21
N GLU A 102 2.54 -14.74 -13.01
CA GLU A 102 1.65 -15.79 -12.52
C GLU A 102 1.19 -15.53 -11.08
N PHE A 103 2.10 -14.99 -10.26
CA PHE A 103 1.80 -14.54 -8.92
C PHE A 103 0.85 -13.34 -8.93
N GLU A 104 1.14 -12.32 -9.74
CA GLU A 104 0.32 -11.11 -9.87
C GLU A 104 -1.08 -11.37 -10.45
N SER A 105 -1.26 -12.42 -11.25
CA SER A 105 -2.59 -12.78 -11.76
C SER A 105 -3.53 -13.33 -10.67
N ARG A 106 -2.98 -13.78 -9.54
CA ARG A 106 -3.71 -14.40 -8.42
C ARG A 106 -3.70 -13.57 -7.16
N PHE A 107 -2.63 -12.81 -6.95
CA PHE A 107 -2.41 -12.01 -5.76
C PHE A 107 -2.28 -10.54 -6.14
N ILE A 108 -3.07 -9.71 -5.49
CA ILE A 108 -2.81 -8.28 -5.51
C ILE A 108 -1.63 -8.04 -4.57
N VAL A 109 -0.49 -7.64 -5.14
CA VAL A 109 0.67 -7.20 -4.35
C VAL A 109 0.27 -5.91 -3.65
N ARG A 110 -0.14 -6.04 -2.39
CA ARG A 110 -0.70 -4.94 -1.59
C ARG A 110 0.21 -3.73 -1.53
N GLN A 111 1.52 -3.97 -1.46
CA GLN A 111 2.52 -2.91 -1.45
C GLN A 111 2.50 -2.07 -2.74
N ASN A 112 2.40 -2.71 -3.91
CA ASN A 112 2.37 -2.00 -5.20
C ASN A 112 1.08 -1.19 -5.31
N LEU A 113 -0.07 -1.82 -5.03
CA LEU A 113 -1.35 -1.13 -5.04
C LEU A 113 -1.36 0.06 -4.05
N ARG A 114 -0.88 -0.15 -2.82
CA ARG A 114 -0.77 0.92 -1.83
C ARG A 114 0.16 2.02 -2.30
N SER A 115 1.31 1.71 -2.91
CA SER A 115 2.25 2.73 -3.42
C SER A 115 1.65 3.59 -4.54
N GLU A 116 0.74 3.03 -5.34
CA GLU A 116 0.01 3.80 -6.37
C GLU A 116 -1.12 4.65 -5.79
N GLN A 117 -1.67 4.26 -4.63
CA GLN A 117 -2.89 4.85 -4.08
C GLN A 117 -2.66 5.75 -2.86
N LEU A 118 -1.62 5.51 -2.07
CA LEU A 118 -1.32 6.18 -0.82
C LEU A 118 0.10 6.74 -0.85
N LEU A 119 0.23 8.05 -0.62
CA LEU A 119 1.53 8.66 -0.37
C LEU A 119 1.71 8.90 1.14
N VAL A 120 2.80 8.39 1.70
CA VAL A 120 3.15 8.61 3.11
C VAL A 120 4.47 9.34 3.18
N ALA A 121 4.42 10.57 3.67
CA ALA A 121 5.55 11.48 3.87
C ALA A 121 5.50 12.07 5.29
N ALA A 122 5.36 11.19 6.28
CA ALA A 122 5.44 11.55 7.70
C ALA A 122 6.84 11.23 8.25
N SER A 123 7.35 12.11 9.11
CA SER A 123 8.65 11.99 9.77
C SER A 123 8.64 10.96 10.90
N ASP A 124 7.47 10.74 11.51
CA ASP A 124 7.28 9.71 12.53
C ASP A 124 7.05 8.34 11.86
N PRO A 125 7.98 7.37 12.01
CA PRO A 125 7.86 6.07 11.36
C PRO A 125 6.75 5.19 11.94
N GLU A 126 6.40 5.34 13.22
CA GLU A 126 5.33 4.56 13.86
C GLU A 126 3.97 5.03 13.34
N LEU A 127 3.74 6.35 13.32
CA LEU A 127 2.51 6.92 12.76
C LEU A 127 2.41 6.71 11.24
N ALA A 128 3.53 6.74 10.51
CA ALA A 128 3.57 6.39 9.10
C ALA A 128 3.11 4.95 8.87
N ALA A 129 3.67 3.99 9.61
CA ALA A 129 3.29 2.57 9.52
C ALA A 129 1.84 2.34 9.96
N PHE A 130 1.39 3.01 11.01
CA PHE A 130 0.01 2.97 11.47
C PHE A 130 -0.97 3.45 10.39
N ALA A 131 -0.71 4.61 9.79
CA ALA A 131 -1.57 5.16 8.75
C ALA A 131 -1.60 4.29 7.49
N GLN A 132 -0.48 3.65 7.11
CA GLN A 132 -0.46 2.63 6.05
C GLN A 132 -1.38 1.45 6.40
N SER A 133 -1.26 0.91 7.62
CA SER A 133 -2.11 -0.19 8.09
C SER A 133 -3.59 0.20 8.13
N LEU A 134 -3.92 1.43 8.52
CA LEU A 134 -5.30 1.93 8.48
C LEU A 134 -5.83 1.95 7.04
N TYR A 135 -5.09 2.57 6.12
CA TYR A 135 -5.48 2.66 4.72
C TYR A 135 -5.75 1.29 4.11
N ASP A 136 -4.84 0.36 4.37
CA ASP A 136 -4.94 -1.03 4.00
C ASP A 136 -6.24 -1.66 4.51
N ARG A 137 -6.51 -1.60 5.81
CA ARG A 137 -7.68 -2.24 6.41
C ARG A 137 -8.99 -1.61 5.93
N VAL A 138 -9.00 -0.28 5.75
CA VAL A 138 -10.12 0.46 5.13
C VAL A 138 -10.36 -0.03 3.69
N TYR A 139 -9.30 -0.27 2.92
CA TYR A 139 -9.42 -0.85 1.58
C TYR A 139 -10.05 -2.25 1.59
N ASP A 140 -9.60 -3.13 2.48
CA ASP A 140 -10.13 -4.50 2.59
C ASP A 140 -11.61 -4.54 2.97
N MET A 141 -12.05 -3.54 3.74
CA MET A 141 -13.47 -3.35 4.08
C MET A 141 -14.29 -2.76 2.93
N GLY A 142 -13.65 -2.45 1.78
CA GLY A 142 -14.29 -1.81 0.64
C GLY A 142 -14.62 -0.34 0.87
N TRP A 143 -14.13 0.27 1.94
CA TRP A 143 -14.48 1.64 2.28
C TRP A 143 -13.85 2.66 1.33
N LEU A 144 -12.79 2.32 0.58
CA LEU A 144 -12.30 3.21 -0.49
C LEU A 144 -13.30 3.40 -1.63
N TYR A 145 -14.25 2.47 -1.86
CA TYR A 145 -15.32 2.71 -2.86
C TYR A 145 -16.20 3.90 -2.48
N LEU A 146 -16.19 4.32 -1.20
CA LEU A 146 -16.91 5.48 -0.74
C LEU A 146 -16.40 6.78 -1.39
N HIS A 147 -15.17 6.82 -1.89
CA HIS A 147 -14.65 7.99 -2.63
C HIS A 147 -15.46 8.37 -3.88
N ASN A 148 -16.31 7.47 -4.38
CA ASN A 148 -17.20 7.76 -5.50
C ASN A 148 -18.34 8.73 -5.11
N PHE A 149 -18.64 8.89 -3.82
CA PHE A 149 -19.72 9.73 -3.31
C PHE A 149 -19.24 11.14 -2.93
N GLY A 150 -20.13 12.13 -3.07
CA GLY A 150 -19.85 13.51 -2.65
C GLY A 150 -19.82 13.65 -1.11
N ALA A 151 -18.99 14.56 -0.59
CA ALA A 151 -18.77 14.83 0.84
C ALA A 151 -18.21 13.67 1.70
N VAL A 152 -17.77 12.58 1.07
CA VAL A 152 -17.21 11.41 1.78
C VAL A 152 -15.93 11.71 2.56
N CYS A 153 -15.21 12.80 2.27
CA CYS A 153 -14.03 13.20 3.05
C CYS A 153 -14.37 13.41 4.54
N PHE A 154 -15.55 13.94 4.86
CA PHE A 154 -16.01 14.09 6.25
C PHE A 154 -16.23 12.74 6.94
N LEU A 155 -16.88 11.79 6.26
CA LEU A 155 -17.06 10.43 6.76
C LEU A 155 -15.71 9.73 6.96
N MET A 156 -14.82 9.80 5.96
CA MET A 156 -13.51 9.15 6.01
C MET A 156 -12.62 9.74 7.10
N ALA A 157 -12.54 11.06 7.22
CA ALA A 157 -11.78 11.70 8.28
C ALA A 157 -12.30 11.32 9.67
N SER A 158 -13.63 11.30 9.84
CA SER A 158 -14.26 10.88 11.10
C SER A 158 -13.99 9.42 11.43
N LEU A 159 -14.06 8.54 10.43
CA LEU A 159 -13.76 7.12 10.61
C LEU A 159 -12.29 6.91 10.98
N VAL A 160 -11.36 7.57 10.29
CA VAL A 160 -9.93 7.52 10.63
C VAL A 160 -9.70 8.01 12.06
N ALA A 161 -10.35 9.09 12.49
CA ALA A 161 -10.24 9.57 13.86
C ALA A 161 -10.71 8.50 14.88
N ARG A 162 -11.89 7.90 14.67
CA ARG A 162 -12.41 6.84 15.56
C ARG A 162 -11.52 5.59 15.60
N LEU A 163 -10.92 5.24 14.46
CA LEU A 163 -9.98 4.12 14.39
C LEU A 163 -8.67 4.44 15.10
N ALA A 164 -8.14 5.66 14.95
CA ALA A 164 -6.95 6.10 15.68
C ALA A 164 -7.19 6.11 17.20
N GLU A 165 -8.34 6.64 17.65
CA GLU A 165 -8.77 6.60 19.06
C GLU A 165 -8.84 5.16 19.60
N ALA A 166 -9.42 4.24 18.83
CA ALA A 166 -9.51 2.83 19.21
C ALA A 166 -8.14 2.13 19.33
N HIS A 167 -7.11 2.69 18.67
CA HIS A 167 -5.72 2.21 18.74
C HIS A 167 -4.89 3.01 19.75
N GLY A 168 -5.51 3.86 20.58
CA GLY A 168 -4.86 4.57 21.68
C GLY A 168 -4.23 5.91 21.30
N HIS A 169 -4.45 6.39 20.08
CA HIS A 169 -3.96 7.70 19.64
C HIS A 169 -4.98 8.81 19.96
N THR A 170 -4.49 10.04 20.12
CA THR A 170 -5.34 11.22 20.09
C THR A 170 -5.63 11.56 18.64
N ALA A 171 -6.90 11.74 18.27
CA ALA A 171 -7.23 12.09 16.90
C ALA A 171 -8.39 13.09 16.84
N ARG A 172 -8.39 13.94 15.81
CA ARG A 172 -9.50 14.86 15.55
C ARG A 172 -9.69 15.10 14.06
N VAL A 173 -10.92 15.45 13.69
CA VAL A 173 -11.21 15.92 12.34
C VAL A 173 -10.91 17.41 12.23
N ALA A 174 -10.25 17.81 11.16
CA ALA A 174 -10.02 19.21 10.81
C ALA A 174 -10.76 19.57 9.52
N SER A 175 -11.66 20.55 9.61
CA SER A 175 -12.22 21.21 8.43
C SER A 175 -11.14 22.04 7.76
N CYS A 176 -10.96 21.84 6.46
CA CYS A 176 -9.91 22.48 5.68
C CYS A 176 -10.30 22.54 4.19
N TYR A 177 -9.39 23.03 3.37
CA TYR A 177 -9.38 22.79 1.93
C TYR A 177 -7.97 22.40 1.48
N VAL A 178 -7.87 21.75 0.32
CA VAL A 178 -6.59 21.34 -0.25
C VAL A 178 -6.25 22.24 -1.42
N GLU A 179 -5.04 22.78 -1.40
CA GLU A 179 -4.44 23.49 -2.52
C GLU A 179 -3.34 22.66 -3.15
N ILE A 180 -3.44 22.45 -4.47
CA ILE A 180 -2.43 21.76 -5.26
C ILE A 180 -1.88 22.74 -6.29
N THR A 181 -0.57 22.95 -6.26
CA THR A 181 0.11 23.89 -7.16
C THR A 181 1.18 23.17 -7.98
N ARG A 182 1.27 23.53 -9.26
CA ARG A 182 2.35 23.11 -10.16
C ARG A 182 2.56 24.18 -11.22
N ASP A 183 3.75 24.76 -11.24
CA ASP A 183 4.09 25.90 -12.10
C ASP A 183 3.04 27.03 -11.96
N LYS A 184 2.24 27.27 -13.00
CA LYS A 184 1.17 28.28 -13.03
C LYS A 184 -0.22 27.71 -12.74
N LEU A 185 -0.34 26.38 -12.58
CA LEU A 185 -1.61 25.72 -12.31
C LEU A 185 -1.87 25.69 -10.80
N ARG A 186 -3.10 26.03 -10.43
CA ARG A 186 -3.62 25.94 -9.07
C ARG A 186 -4.94 25.19 -9.12
N TYR A 187 -5.03 24.10 -8.38
CA TYR A 187 -6.25 23.33 -8.17
C TYR A 187 -6.64 23.43 -6.68
N LEU A 188 -7.94 23.55 -6.43
CA LEU A 188 -8.49 23.70 -5.09
C LEU A 188 -9.57 22.63 -4.88
N LEU A 189 -9.50 21.92 -3.75
CA LEU A 189 -10.52 20.98 -3.30
C LEU A 189 -11.14 21.48 -2.00
N GLY A 190 -12.46 21.60 -1.97
CA GLY A 190 -13.18 22.00 -0.77
C GLY A 190 -13.11 23.48 -0.44
N GLY A 191 -12.59 24.33 -1.34
CA GLY A 191 -12.64 25.78 -1.19
C GLY A 191 -14.02 26.37 -1.54
N GLN A 192 -14.22 27.64 -1.21
CA GLN A 192 -15.49 28.35 -1.42
C GLN A 192 -15.90 28.40 -2.91
N GLY A 193 -17.14 28.00 -3.21
CA GLY A 193 -17.72 28.03 -4.56
C GLY A 193 -17.19 26.95 -5.50
N LEU A 194 -16.59 25.89 -4.98
CA LEU A 194 -15.95 24.82 -5.76
C LEU A 194 -16.69 23.48 -5.69
N ALA A 195 -17.72 23.37 -4.86
CA ALA A 195 -18.54 22.19 -4.76
C ALA A 195 -19.28 21.87 -6.07
N SER A 196 -19.39 20.58 -6.38
CA SER A 196 -20.30 20.11 -7.43
C SER A 196 -21.76 20.21 -6.98
N PRO A 197 -22.74 20.26 -7.91
CA PRO A 197 -24.15 20.22 -7.55
C PRO A 197 -24.49 19.07 -6.60
N GLY A 198 -25.16 19.38 -5.49
CA GLY A 198 -25.53 18.40 -4.45
C GLY A 198 -24.42 18.11 -3.42
N GLN A 199 -23.30 18.83 -3.47
CA GLN A 199 -22.24 18.78 -2.46
C GLN A 199 -22.17 20.11 -1.72
N ILE A 200 -21.58 20.09 -0.51
CA ILE A 200 -21.18 21.32 0.18
C ILE A 200 -19.77 21.72 -0.26
N ASP A 201 -19.47 23.01 -0.18
CA ASP A 201 -18.07 23.43 -0.13
C ASP A 201 -17.46 22.92 1.18
N GLY A 202 -16.18 22.57 1.15
CA GLY A 202 -15.45 22.05 2.31
C GLY A 202 -14.72 20.75 2.03
N HIS A 203 -13.65 20.53 2.79
CA HIS A 203 -12.92 19.26 2.86
C HIS A 203 -12.60 18.95 4.32
N ALA A 204 -12.30 17.70 4.62
CA ALA A 204 -11.89 17.28 5.94
C ALA A 204 -10.75 16.27 5.87
N ALA A 205 -9.82 16.41 6.80
CA ALA A 205 -8.75 15.46 7.06
C ALA A 205 -8.71 15.11 8.55
N CYS A 206 -8.10 13.97 8.89
CA CYS A 206 -7.85 13.60 10.28
C CYS A 206 -6.45 14.09 10.69
N ILE A 207 -6.33 14.61 11.91
CA ILE A 207 -5.05 14.89 12.55
C ILE A 207 -4.87 13.89 13.69
N ILE A 208 -3.74 13.20 13.70
CA ILE A 208 -3.38 12.20 14.72
C ILE A 208 -2.18 12.72 15.51
N ASP A 209 -2.32 12.70 16.84
CA ASP A 209 -1.33 13.09 17.85
C ASP A 209 -0.72 14.50 17.64
N GLU A 210 -1.45 15.40 16.95
CA GLU A 210 -0.91 16.69 16.46
C GLU A 210 0.46 16.53 15.76
N ALA A 211 0.68 15.38 15.13
CA ALA A 211 1.95 15.01 14.51
C ALA A 211 1.78 14.75 13.00
N VAL A 212 0.66 14.16 12.60
CA VAL A 212 0.40 13.83 11.19
C VAL A 212 -1.01 14.24 10.74
N ILE A 213 -1.12 14.64 9.48
CA ILE A 213 -2.37 14.76 8.73
C ILE A 213 -2.57 13.45 7.97
N VAL A 214 -3.75 12.85 8.10
CA VAL A 214 -4.22 11.70 7.34
C VAL A 214 -5.43 12.11 6.53
N ASP A 215 -5.29 12.14 5.21
CA ASP A 215 -6.34 12.50 4.27
C ASP A 215 -6.61 11.34 3.31
N PHE A 216 -7.67 10.57 3.60
CA PHE A 216 -8.20 9.54 2.71
C PHE A 216 -9.45 10.05 1.97
N GLY A 217 -9.46 11.32 1.57
CA GLY A 217 -10.60 11.98 0.93
C GLY A 217 -10.33 12.53 -0.48
N LEU A 218 -9.23 12.14 -1.12
CA LEU A 218 -8.71 12.82 -2.33
C LEU A 218 -9.27 12.30 -3.68
N GLY A 219 -10.33 11.48 -3.64
CA GLY A 219 -10.97 10.94 -4.86
C GLY A 219 -11.42 12.01 -5.86
N ASN A 220 -11.86 13.19 -5.38
CA ASN A 220 -12.21 14.31 -6.26
C ASN A 220 -11.00 14.92 -6.98
N VAL A 221 -9.82 14.91 -6.38
CA VAL A 221 -8.58 15.32 -7.07
C VAL A 221 -8.33 14.41 -8.26
N ARG A 222 -8.53 13.09 -8.10
CA ARG A 222 -8.37 12.14 -9.22
C ARG A 222 -9.34 12.40 -10.37
N ARG A 223 -10.56 12.80 -10.05
CA ARG A 223 -11.62 13.07 -11.04
C ARG A 223 -11.45 14.43 -11.74
N GLY A 224 -11.10 15.47 -10.98
CA GLY A 224 -11.09 16.86 -11.44
C GLY A 224 -9.73 17.43 -11.82
N TYR A 225 -8.63 16.85 -11.33
CA TYR A 225 -7.27 17.31 -11.57
C TYR A 225 -6.43 16.31 -12.37
N ARG A 226 -6.12 15.12 -11.82
CA ARG A 226 -5.20 14.17 -12.43
C ARG A 226 -5.53 12.72 -12.04
N ARG A 227 -5.77 11.83 -13.01
CA ARG A 227 -6.29 10.47 -12.76
C ARG A 227 -5.37 9.56 -11.95
N ASP A 228 -4.08 9.82 -11.97
CA ASP A 228 -2.98 9.12 -11.28
C ASP A 228 -2.58 9.81 -9.97
N PHE A 229 -3.33 10.81 -9.49
CA PHE A 229 -3.10 11.40 -8.18
C PHE A 229 -3.43 10.41 -7.06
N HIS A 230 -2.78 10.48 -5.90
CA HIS A 230 -3.04 9.54 -4.80
C HIS A 230 -4.48 9.65 -4.27
N TRP A 231 -5.08 8.52 -3.88
CA TRP A 231 -6.38 8.49 -3.20
C TRP A 231 -6.28 8.92 -1.73
N GLY A 232 -5.13 8.64 -1.12
CA GLY A 232 -4.82 9.03 0.24
C GLY A 232 -3.45 9.68 0.36
N VAL A 233 -3.31 10.58 1.31
CA VAL A 233 -2.04 11.20 1.67
C VAL A 233 -1.89 11.23 3.19
N VAL A 234 -0.66 10.95 3.65
CA VAL A 234 -0.24 11.12 5.04
C VAL A 234 1.00 12.01 5.05
N CYS A 235 1.00 13.06 5.86
CA CYS A 235 2.15 13.96 5.98
C CYS A 235 2.24 14.57 7.37
N ASP A 236 3.37 15.20 7.66
CA ASP A 236 3.54 15.91 8.92
C ASP A 236 2.49 17.02 9.09
N TYR A 237 1.89 17.06 10.27
CA TYR A 237 1.16 18.21 10.74
C TYR A 237 2.16 19.25 11.25
N ARG A 238 2.20 20.40 10.59
CA ARG A 238 3.05 21.54 10.95
C ARG A 238 2.24 22.80 10.76
N ARG A 239 1.57 23.22 11.83
CA ARG A 239 0.71 24.38 11.76
C ARG A 239 1.55 25.67 11.66
N GLU A 240 1.49 26.30 10.51
CA GLU A 240 2.06 27.62 10.24
C GLU A 240 0.93 28.55 9.76
N GLU A 241 0.50 29.47 10.62
CA GLU A 241 -0.67 30.32 10.39
C GLU A 241 -1.94 29.51 10.03
N HIS A 242 -2.28 29.51 8.74
CA HIS A 242 -3.45 28.88 8.13
C HIS A 242 -3.10 27.64 7.30
N VAL A 243 -1.87 27.17 7.36
CA VAL A 243 -1.42 25.93 6.72
C VAL A 243 -1.30 24.86 7.80
N LEU A 244 -2.08 23.80 7.69
CA LEU A 244 -2.04 22.66 8.62
C LEU A 244 -0.81 21.78 8.35
N GLY A 245 -0.43 21.69 7.08
CA GLY A 245 0.71 20.90 6.60
C GLY A 245 0.77 20.91 5.08
N GLY A 246 1.85 20.35 4.53
CA GLY A 246 2.02 20.26 3.10
C GLY A 246 3.25 19.46 2.70
N LEU A 247 3.26 19.02 1.45
CA LEU A 247 4.33 18.18 0.91
C LEU A 247 4.49 18.39 -0.59
N ALA A 248 5.69 18.06 -1.09
CA ALA A 248 5.94 17.91 -2.51
C ALA A 248 5.69 16.45 -2.93
N VAL A 249 4.84 16.23 -3.93
CA VAL A 249 4.58 14.88 -4.46
C VAL A 249 5.60 14.56 -5.57
N PRO A 250 5.86 13.28 -5.88
CA PRO A 250 6.82 12.89 -6.92
C PRO A 250 6.57 13.49 -8.31
N GLY A 251 5.33 13.88 -8.63
CA GLY A 251 4.97 14.53 -9.90
C GLY A 251 5.38 16.02 -10.01
N GLY A 252 6.01 16.57 -8.97
CA GLY A 252 6.44 17.96 -8.90
C GLY A 252 5.36 18.93 -8.40
N GLU A 253 4.15 18.44 -8.10
CA GLU A 253 3.14 19.28 -7.44
C GLU A 253 3.49 19.52 -5.96
N ARG A 254 3.07 20.67 -5.45
CA ARG A 254 3.02 20.95 -4.00
C ARG A 254 1.58 20.91 -3.54
N VAL A 255 1.31 20.12 -2.52
CA VAL A 255 0.00 19.93 -1.89
C VAL A 255 0.02 20.57 -0.51
N MET A 256 -0.98 21.38 -0.18
CA MET A 256 -1.11 22.05 1.10
C MET A 256 -2.53 21.92 1.62
N TRP A 257 -2.67 21.60 2.91
CA TRP A 257 -3.94 21.62 3.64
C TRP A 257 -4.04 22.95 4.38
N LYS A 258 -5.11 23.69 4.13
CA LYS A 258 -5.29 25.05 4.63
C LYS A 258 -6.61 25.25 5.34
N ASP A 259 -6.63 26.16 6.31
CA ASP A 259 -7.79 26.44 7.15
C ASP A 259 -8.10 27.94 7.34
N ASP A 260 -7.55 28.82 6.48
CA ASP A 260 -7.93 30.25 6.39
C ASP A 260 -9.38 30.47 5.96
N TRP A 261 -10.01 29.44 5.39
CA TRP A 261 -11.44 29.39 5.17
C TRP A 261 -11.96 27.99 5.50
N GLN A 262 -13.08 27.93 6.21
CA GLN A 262 -13.78 26.69 6.54
C GLN A 262 -15.24 26.83 6.15
N SER A 263 -15.82 25.75 5.66
CA SER A 263 -17.23 25.75 5.29
C SER A 263 -18.11 25.93 6.53
N PRO A 264 -19.12 26.84 6.48
CA PRO A 264 -20.07 26.97 7.59
C PRO A 264 -20.94 25.72 7.78
N HIS A 265 -20.90 24.78 6.83
CA HIS A 265 -21.68 23.54 6.86
C HIS A 265 -20.87 22.31 7.32
N SER A 266 -19.59 22.45 7.64
CA SER A 266 -18.73 21.33 8.04
C SER A 266 -19.28 20.55 9.23
N GLU A 267 -19.70 21.24 10.30
CA GLU A 267 -20.28 20.61 11.48
C GLU A 267 -21.56 19.82 11.17
N ALA A 268 -22.41 20.37 10.28
CA ALA A 268 -23.64 19.70 9.87
C ALA A 268 -23.35 18.41 9.07
N GLU A 269 -22.33 18.41 8.21
CA GLU A 269 -21.90 17.20 7.49
C GLU A 269 -21.25 16.17 8.41
N LEU A 270 -20.44 16.59 9.40
CA LEU A 270 -19.92 15.68 10.42
C LEU A 270 -21.06 15.02 11.21
N ALA A 271 -22.04 15.82 11.66
CA ALA A 271 -23.21 15.32 12.37
C ALA A 271 -24.07 14.37 11.53
N ARG A 272 -24.16 14.61 10.20
CA ARG A 272 -24.85 13.73 9.26
C ARG A 272 -24.24 12.34 9.22
N TYR A 273 -22.90 12.22 9.27
CA TYR A 273 -22.21 10.93 9.17
C TYR A 273 -21.97 10.24 10.51
N ALA A 274 -21.99 10.98 11.62
CA ALA A 274 -21.75 10.45 12.97
C ALA A 274 -22.54 9.17 13.31
N PRO A 275 -23.83 9.01 12.96
CA PRO A 275 -24.59 7.80 13.27
C PRO A 275 -24.06 6.52 12.61
N HIS A 276 -23.30 6.63 11.52
CA HIS A 276 -22.74 5.48 10.81
C HIS A 276 -21.43 4.97 11.43
N LEU A 277 -20.72 5.83 12.17
CA LEU A 277 -19.38 5.54 12.66
C LEU A 277 -19.31 4.34 13.63
N PRO A 278 -20.21 4.17 14.60
CA PRO A 278 -20.14 3.02 15.52
C PRO A 278 -20.22 1.69 14.78
N GLY A 279 -21.16 1.55 13.84
CA GLY A 279 -21.31 0.31 13.08
C GLY A 279 -20.12 0.00 12.17
N LEU A 280 -19.46 1.03 11.61
CA LEU A 280 -18.23 0.86 10.82
C LEU A 280 -17.05 0.47 11.72
N LEU A 281 -16.93 1.11 12.89
CA LEU A 281 -15.91 0.77 13.88
C LEU A 281 -16.05 -0.67 14.38
N ASP A 282 -17.27 -1.10 14.71
CA ASP A 282 -17.54 -2.47 15.15
C ASP A 282 -17.14 -3.50 14.08
N GLN A 283 -17.45 -3.22 12.81
CA GLN A 283 -17.04 -4.09 11.70
C GLN A 283 -15.52 -4.18 11.57
N TYR A 284 -14.81 -3.07 11.76
CA TYR A 284 -13.35 -3.05 11.73
C TYR A 284 -12.77 -3.84 12.89
N LEU A 285 -13.23 -3.60 14.12
CA LEU A 285 -12.74 -4.29 15.32
C LEU A 285 -13.03 -5.78 15.26
N ALA A 286 -14.19 -6.19 14.74
CA ALA A 286 -14.51 -7.60 14.54
C ALA A 286 -13.56 -8.33 13.57
N ARG A 287 -12.88 -7.59 12.68
CA ARG A 287 -12.01 -8.16 11.64
C ARG A 287 -10.51 -7.99 11.94
N PHE A 288 -10.13 -6.90 12.62
CA PHE A 288 -8.73 -6.49 12.78
C PHE A 288 -8.36 -6.06 14.21
N GLY A 289 -9.31 -6.10 15.15
CA GLY A 289 -9.12 -5.77 16.57
C GLY A 289 -8.73 -6.97 17.41
#